data_AF-A0A086D1C4-F1
#
_entry.id   AF-A0A086D1C4-F1
#
_cell.length_a   1.000
_cell.length_b   1.000
_cell.length_c   1.000
_cell.angle_alpha   90.00
_cell.angle_beta   90.00
_cell.angle_gamma   90.00
#
_symmetry.space_group_name_H-M   'P 1'
#
loop_
_entity.id
_entity.type
_entity.pdbx_description
1 polymer ?
#
loop_
_entity_poly.entity_id
_entity_poly.type
_entity_poly.pdbx_seq_one_letter_code
_entity_poly.pdbx_strand_id
1 'polypeptide(L)'
;MVTGSSALVGHWLLLGQADPDRLAMILADTARLAKLGDPDGTPDGATLTAWSGDATPPRWAARTALFLLVQMPARPTPRDADEACAWAYCWLRNREFPSLEAARDALPAHLQTPLYAVLEDAWQDHHGQRLI
;
A
#
# COMPACT_ATOMS: atom_id res chain seq x y z
N MET A 1 -7.84 -2.95 -12.30
CA MET A 1 -6.92 -2.66 -11.17
C MET A 1 -7.17 -3.56 -9.96
N VAL A 2 -7.53 -4.84 -10.15
CA VAL A 2 -7.65 -5.79 -9.02
C VAL A 2 -6.27 -6.28 -8.57
N THR A 3 -5.35 -6.45 -9.52
CA THR A 3 -4.00 -7.02 -9.32
C THR A 3 -3.09 -6.19 -8.41
N GLY A 4 -3.04 -4.87 -8.59
CA GLY A 4 -2.10 -4.02 -7.85
C GLY A 4 -2.36 -3.97 -6.33
N SER A 5 -3.62 -3.83 -5.91
CA SER A 5 -3.98 -3.78 -4.48
C SER A 5 -3.75 -5.12 -3.79
N SER A 6 -4.06 -6.23 -4.46
CA SER A 6 -3.77 -7.58 -3.95
C SER A 6 -2.26 -7.85 -3.86
N ALA A 7 -1.46 -7.33 -4.80
CA ALA A 7 -0.01 -7.46 -4.77
C ALA A 7 0.62 -6.85 -3.50
N LEU A 8 0.14 -5.69 -3.04
CA LEU A 8 0.59 -5.07 -1.79
C LEU A 8 0.28 -5.93 -0.56
N VAL A 9 -0.93 -6.47 -0.48
CA VAL A 9 -1.33 -7.37 0.62
C VAL A 9 -0.52 -8.67 0.57
N GLY A 10 -0.28 -9.21 -0.63
CA GLY A 10 0.58 -10.38 -0.82
C GLY A 10 2.04 -10.13 -0.45
N HIS A 11 2.57 -8.95 -0.73
CA HIS A 11 3.93 -8.59 -0.33
C HIS A 11 4.06 -8.45 1.19
N TRP A 12 3.05 -7.87 1.85
CA TRP A 12 2.96 -7.86 3.30
C TRP A 12 2.91 -9.28 3.88
N LEU A 13 2.07 -10.17 3.31
CA LEU A 13 1.98 -11.56 3.73
C LEU A 13 3.30 -12.33 3.54
N LEU A 14 4.02 -12.05 2.45
CA LEU A 14 5.29 -12.71 2.11
C LEU A 14 6.43 -12.30 3.05
N LEU A 15 6.53 -11.02 3.40
CA LEU A 15 7.61 -10.50 4.23
C LEU A 15 7.29 -10.45 5.72
N GLY A 16 6.01 -10.50 6.06
CA GLY A 16 5.53 -10.54 7.44
C GLY A 16 6.04 -11.81 8.13
N GLN A 17 6.91 -11.64 9.12
CA GLN A 17 7.47 -12.75 9.91
C GLN A 17 6.53 -13.17 11.05
N ALA A 18 5.25 -13.41 10.73
CA ALA A 18 4.24 -13.86 11.68
C ALA A 18 3.22 -14.76 10.97
N ASP A 19 2.39 -15.46 11.74
CA ASP A 19 1.29 -16.23 11.19
C ASP A 19 0.25 -15.30 10.50
N PRO A 20 -0.48 -15.80 9.48
CA PRO A 20 -1.41 -14.98 8.71
C PRO A 20 -2.51 -14.28 9.53
N ASP A 21 -3.03 -14.92 10.58
CA ASP A 21 -4.03 -14.32 11.47
C ASP A 21 -3.46 -13.10 12.21
N ARG A 22 -2.23 -13.23 12.73
CA ARG A 22 -1.54 -12.12 13.38
C ARG A 22 -1.21 -11.00 12.40
N LEU A 23 -0.81 -11.32 11.17
CA LEU A 23 -0.58 -10.31 10.13
C LEU A 23 -1.87 -9.56 9.75
N ALA A 24 -3.01 -10.26 9.72
CA ALA A 24 -4.32 -9.68 9.44
C ALA A 24 -4.76 -8.74 10.56
N MET A 25 -4.53 -9.13 11.82
CA MET A 25 -4.75 -8.29 12.99
C MET A 25 -3.89 -7.03 13.00
N ILE A 26 -2.57 -7.17 12.79
CA ILE A 26 -1.64 -6.03 12.70
C ILE A 26 -2.11 -5.05 11.61
N LEU A 27 -2.54 -5.57 10.46
CA LEU A 27 -3.04 -4.76 9.36
C LEU A 27 -4.29 -3.96 9.76
N ALA A 28 -5.28 -4.58 10.40
CA ALA A 28 -6.50 -3.91 10.82
C ALA A 28 -6.25 -2.88 11.94
N ASP A 29 -5.46 -3.23 12.96
CA ASP A 29 -5.16 -2.32 14.06
C ASP A 29 -4.33 -1.12 13.60
N THR A 30 -3.37 -1.35 12.71
CA THR A 30 -2.60 -0.26 12.10
C THR A 30 -3.51 0.64 11.27
N ALA A 31 -4.47 0.09 10.53
CA ALA A 31 -5.42 0.89 9.74
C ALA A 31 -6.21 1.86 10.63
N ARG A 32 -6.71 1.37 11.78
CA ARG A 32 -7.43 2.17 12.77
C ARG A 32 -6.54 3.24 13.40
N LEU A 33 -5.37 2.84 13.89
CA LEU A 33 -4.44 3.74 14.60
C LEU A 33 -3.88 4.84 13.68
N ALA A 34 -3.54 4.49 12.44
CA ALA A 34 -3.01 5.42 11.44
C ALA A 34 -4.11 6.17 10.66
N LYS A 35 -5.40 5.93 10.96
CA LYS A 35 -6.56 6.52 10.26
C LYS A 35 -6.54 6.28 8.75
N LEU A 36 -6.08 5.12 8.32
CA LEU A 36 -5.99 4.70 6.90
C LEU A 36 -7.30 4.05 6.40
N GLY A 37 -8.27 3.90 7.29
CA GLY A 37 -9.63 3.45 7.03
C GLY A 37 -10.24 2.86 8.28
N ASP A 38 -11.48 2.40 8.18
CA ASP A 38 -12.20 1.78 9.28
C ASP A 38 -12.55 0.33 8.91
N PRO A 39 -11.84 -0.67 9.46
CA PRO A 39 -12.21 -2.07 9.28
C PRO A 39 -13.46 -2.41 10.11
N ASP A 40 -14.55 -2.80 9.43
CA ASP A 40 -15.81 -3.26 10.06
C ASP A 40 -15.60 -4.41 11.07
N GLY A 41 -14.52 -5.16 10.90
CA GLY A 41 -14.04 -6.20 11.82
C GLY A 41 -12.55 -6.48 11.60
N THR A 42 -11.96 -7.28 12.48
CA THR A 42 -10.59 -7.79 12.27
C THR A 42 -10.66 -8.97 11.30
N PRO A 43 -10.04 -8.89 10.11
CA PRO A 43 -9.98 -10.03 9.19
C PRO A 43 -9.13 -11.15 9.79
N ASP A 44 -9.42 -12.38 9.38
CA ASP A 44 -8.61 -13.55 9.69
C ASP A 44 -7.53 -13.79 8.62
N GLY A 45 -6.65 -14.75 8.87
CA GLY A 45 -5.57 -15.12 7.98
C GLY A 45 -6.06 -15.70 6.64
N ALA A 46 -7.22 -16.36 6.64
CA ALA A 46 -7.85 -16.85 5.42
C ALA A 46 -8.31 -15.69 4.52
N THR A 47 -8.94 -14.68 5.10
CA THR A 47 -9.34 -13.44 4.42
C THR A 47 -8.13 -12.69 3.89
N LEU A 48 -7.06 -12.57 4.69
CA LEU A 48 -5.80 -11.94 4.25
C LEU A 48 -5.17 -12.68 3.07
N THR A 49 -5.19 -14.02 3.10
CA THR A 49 -4.69 -14.87 2.02
C THR A 49 -5.55 -14.76 0.76
N ALA A 50 -6.87 -14.64 0.89
CA ALA A 50 -7.73 -14.39 -0.26
C ALA A 50 -7.42 -13.02 -0.89
N TRP A 51 -7.21 -12.00 -0.06
CA TRP A 51 -6.85 -10.64 -0.49
C TRP A 51 -5.48 -10.54 -1.15
N SER A 52 -4.54 -11.45 -0.88
CA SER A 52 -3.25 -11.47 -1.57
C SER A 52 -3.31 -12.06 -2.98
N GLY A 53 -4.43 -12.67 -3.36
CA GLY A 53 -4.64 -13.31 -4.66
C GLY A 53 -5.97 -12.90 -5.29
N ASP A 54 -6.95 -13.80 -5.22
CA ASP A 54 -8.16 -13.75 -6.06
C ASP A 54 -9.21 -12.74 -5.58
N ALA A 55 -9.15 -12.31 -4.32
CA ALA A 55 -10.09 -11.32 -3.79
C ALA A 55 -9.51 -9.91 -3.88
N THR A 56 -10.35 -8.94 -4.22
CA THR A 56 -9.98 -7.52 -4.15
C THR A 56 -9.96 -7.08 -2.69
N PRO A 57 -8.81 -6.68 -2.13
CA PRO A 57 -8.78 -6.16 -0.77
C PRO A 57 -9.55 -4.83 -0.67
N PRO A 58 -10.13 -4.53 0.50
CA PRO A 58 -10.65 -3.20 0.76
C PRO A 58 -9.50 -2.17 0.68
N ARG A 59 -9.83 -0.94 0.26
CA ARG A 59 -8.82 0.12 0.05
C ARG A 59 -7.93 0.36 1.27
N TRP A 60 -8.50 0.28 2.47
CA TRP A 60 -7.73 0.45 3.71
C TRP A 60 -6.66 -0.63 3.87
N ALA A 61 -6.89 -1.87 3.43
CA ALA A 61 -5.93 -2.97 3.59
C ALA A 61 -4.69 -2.75 2.73
N ALA A 62 -4.86 -2.39 1.45
CA ALA A 62 -3.74 -2.09 0.56
C ALA A 62 -2.95 -0.83 1.02
N ARG A 63 -3.67 0.22 1.46
CA ARG A 63 -3.07 1.44 2.03
C ARG A 63 -2.23 1.15 3.26
N THR A 64 -2.74 0.31 4.17
CA THR A 64 -2.04 -0.07 5.39
C THR A 64 -0.87 -1.02 5.10
N ALA A 65 -1.02 -1.94 4.15
CA ALA A 65 0.08 -2.81 3.72
C ALA A 65 1.26 -1.97 3.22
N LEU A 66 1.01 -0.98 2.35
CA LEU A 66 2.04 -0.04 1.93
C LEU A 66 2.65 0.73 3.10
N PHE A 67 1.81 1.26 4.01
CA PHE A 67 2.28 2.01 5.18
C PHE A 67 3.26 1.18 6.02
N LEU A 68 2.96 -0.10 6.23
CA LEU A 68 3.85 -1.03 6.95
C LEU A 68 5.12 -1.34 6.16
N LEU A 69 5.00 -1.69 4.88
CA LEU A 69 6.13 -2.04 4.00
C LEU A 69 7.19 -0.92 3.95
N VAL A 70 6.75 0.34 3.80
CA VAL A 70 7.61 1.54 3.78
C VAL A 70 8.43 1.71 5.06
N GLN A 71 7.93 1.20 6.19
CA GLN A 71 8.58 1.28 7.50
C GLN A 71 9.40 0.04 7.86
N MET A 72 9.35 -1.02 7.05
CA MET A 72 10.07 -2.26 7.36
C MET A 72 11.59 -2.07 7.32
N PRO A 73 12.34 -2.58 8.32
CA PRO A 73 13.80 -2.50 8.32
C PRO A 73 14.46 -3.19 7.13
N ALA A 74 13.79 -4.19 6.54
CA ALA A 74 14.24 -4.92 5.36
C ALA A 74 14.25 -4.08 4.08
N ARG A 75 13.66 -2.87 4.09
CA ARG A 75 13.61 -1.94 2.95
C ARG A 75 13.07 -2.60 1.67
N PRO A 76 11.87 -3.19 1.71
CA PRO A 76 11.29 -3.83 0.56
C PRO A 76 11.10 -2.85 -0.60
N THR A 77 11.21 -3.36 -1.82
CA THR A 77 10.96 -2.61 -3.06
C THR A 77 9.91 -3.35 -3.89
N PRO A 78 9.13 -2.67 -4.75
CA PRO A 78 8.15 -3.35 -5.61
C PRO A 78 8.80 -4.47 -6.43
N ARG A 79 8.09 -5.60 -6.59
CA ARG A 79 8.64 -6.77 -7.30
C ARG A 79 8.55 -6.64 -8.82
N ASP A 80 7.57 -5.88 -9.29
CA ASP A 80 7.32 -5.62 -10.71
C ASP A 80 6.68 -4.23 -10.92
N ALA A 81 6.45 -3.88 -12.18
CA ALA A 81 5.89 -2.58 -12.57
C ALA A 81 4.45 -2.38 -12.10
N ASP A 82 3.63 -3.43 -12.11
CA ASP A 82 2.22 -3.35 -11.68
C ASP A 82 2.14 -3.09 -10.16
N GLU A 83 3.00 -3.75 -9.40
CA GLU A 83 3.16 -3.50 -7.98
C GLU A 83 3.70 -2.08 -7.74
N ALA A 84 4.69 -1.61 -8.50
CA ALA A 84 5.22 -0.25 -8.35
C ALA A 84 4.13 0.82 -8.54
N CYS A 85 3.23 0.63 -9.51
CA CYS A 85 2.05 1.49 -9.70
C CYS A 85 1.14 1.45 -8.47
N ALA A 86 0.87 0.27 -7.91
CA ALA A 86 0.04 0.14 -6.70
C ALA A 86 0.65 0.86 -5.49
N TRP A 87 1.97 0.75 -5.32
CA TRP A 87 2.72 1.50 -4.30
C TRP A 87 2.56 3.01 -4.50
N ALA A 88 2.77 3.53 -5.71
CA ALA A 88 2.62 4.94 -6.02
C ALA A 88 1.20 5.47 -5.75
N TYR A 89 0.16 4.77 -6.20
CA TYR A 89 -1.23 5.20 -5.93
C TYR A 89 -1.57 5.18 -4.45
N CYS A 90 -1.21 4.11 -3.73
CA CYS A 90 -1.49 4.02 -2.30
C CYS A 90 -0.70 5.08 -1.51
N TRP A 91 0.51 5.44 -1.97
CA TRP A 91 1.33 6.47 -1.35
C TRP A 91 0.66 7.84 -1.38
N LEU A 92 0.21 8.25 -2.57
CA LEU A 92 -0.50 9.52 -2.78
C LEU A 92 -1.85 9.58 -2.07
N ARG A 93 -2.46 8.41 -1.80
CA ARG A 93 -3.71 8.30 -1.05
C ARG A 93 -3.52 8.25 0.46
N ASN A 94 -2.34 7.87 0.96
CA ASN A 94 -2.07 7.74 2.39
C ASN A 94 -1.90 9.09 3.08
N ARG A 95 -1.50 10.11 2.33
CA ARG A 95 -1.31 11.47 2.85
C ARG A 95 -1.44 12.48 1.72
N GLU A 96 -1.80 13.71 2.08
CA GLU A 96 -1.78 14.81 1.13
C GLU A 96 -0.37 15.36 0.97
N PHE A 97 -0.04 15.73 -0.26
CA PHE A 97 1.22 16.37 -0.59
C PHE A 97 0.93 17.68 -1.35
N PRO A 98 1.75 18.72 -1.14
CA PRO A 98 1.58 19.99 -1.84
C PRO A 98 2.08 19.97 -3.29
N SER A 99 2.98 19.07 -3.64
CA SER A 99 3.50 18.89 -5.00
C SER A 99 4.02 17.47 -5.25
N LEU A 100 4.29 17.13 -6.51
CA LEU A 100 4.91 15.86 -6.90
C LEU A 100 6.31 15.72 -6.28
N GLU A 101 7.10 16.79 -6.26
CA GLU A 101 8.43 16.82 -5.64
C GLU A 101 8.33 16.52 -4.15
N ALA A 102 7.38 17.14 -3.44
CA ALA A 102 7.16 16.84 -2.02
C ALA A 102 6.75 15.37 -1.78
N ALA A 103 5.97 14.78 -2.70
CA ALA A 103 5.62 13.36 -2.64
C ALA A 103 6.84 12.44 -2.87
N ARG A 104 7.75 12.82 -3.78
CA ARG A 104 9.01 12.12 -4.07
C ARG A 104 9.99 12.22 -2.90
N ASP A 105 10.21 13.42 -2.39
CA ASP A 105 11.16 13.69 -1.31
C ASP A 105 10.76 13.01 -0.01
N ALA A 106 9.45 12.85 0.21
CA ALA A 106 8.94 12.19 1.39
C ALA A 106 9.05 10.65 1.33
N LEU A 107 9.45 10.05 0.19
CA LEU A 107 9.71 8.61 0.08
C LEU A 107 11.01 8.27 0.81
N PRO A 108 11.07 7.10 1.49
CA PRO A 108 12.35 6.53 1.90
C PRO A 108 13.31 6.41 0.71
N ALA A 109 14.60 6.64 0.94
CA ALA A 109 15.62 6.67 -0.11
C ALA A 109 15.62 5.42 -1.01
N HIS A 110 15.35 4.23 -0.46
CA HIS A 110 15.31 2.97 -1.22
C HIS A 110 14.13 2.89 -2.20
N LEU A 111 13.11 3.73 -2.05
CA LEU A 111 11.91 3.78 -2.88
C LEU A 111 11.89 4.94 -3.88
N GLN A 112 12.77 5.94 -3.71
CA GLN A 112 12.80 7.10 -4.60
C GLN A 112 13.06 6.68 -6.05
N THR A 113 14.11 5.89 -6.30
CA THR A 113 14.45 5.39 -7.64
C THR A 113 13.37 4.48 -8.24
N PRO A 114 12.92 3.38 -7.58
CA PRO A 114 11.96 2.46 -8.20
C PRO A 114 10.58 3.09 -8.41
N LEU A 115 10.21 4.12 -7.64
CA LEU A 115 8.91 4.77 -7.77
C LEU A 115 8.95 6.09 -8.55
N TYR A 116 10.13 6.56 -8.99
CA TYR A 116 10.27 7.92 -9.52
C TYR A 116 9.33 8.22 -10.69
N ALA A 117 9.35 7.36 -11.71
CA ALA A 117 8.55 7.53 -12.93
C ALA A 117 7.07 7.23 -12.66
N VAL A 118 6.76 6.09 -12.04
CA VAL A 118 5.38 5.67 -11.77
C VAL A 118 4.64 6.63 -10.82
N LEU A 119 5.36 7.35 -9.95
CA LEU A 119 4.75 8.34 -9.08
C LEU A 119 4.28 9.60 -9.84
N GLU A 120 4.95 9.95 -10.94
CA GLU A 120 4.51 11.05 -11.79
C GLU A 120 3.20 10.71 -12.50
N ASP A 121 3.13 9.52 -13.09
CA ASP A 121 1.91 9.03 -13.75
C ASP A 121 0.75 8.96 -12.74
N ALA A 122 0.99 8.36 -11.56
CA ALA A 122 -0.01 8.28 -10.50
C ALA A 122 -0.44 9.67 -9.97
N TRP A 123 0.45 10.66 -9.98
CA TRP A 123 0.15 12.03 -9.57
C TRP A 123 -0.82 12.73 -10.52
N GLN A 124 -0.56 12.62 -11.83
CA GLN A 124 -1.45 13.19 -12.85
C GLN A 124 -2.85 12.59 -12.75
N ASP A 125 -2.94 11.27 -12.58
CA ASP A 125 -4.21 10.59 -12.39
C ASP A 125 -4.92 11.02 -11.09
N HIS A 126 -4.17 11.12 -9.99
CA HIS A 126 -4.72 11.52 -8.69
C HIS A 126 -5.31 12.93 -8.71
N HIS A 127 -4.65 13.87 -9.38
CA HIS A 127 -5.12 15.26 -9.51
C HIS A 127 -6.18 15.43 -10.59
N GLY A 128 -6.10 14.69 -11.69
CA GLY A 128 -7.16 14.65 -12.71
C GLY A 128 -8.50 14.18 -12.16
N GLN A 129 -8.49 13.25 -11.20
CA GLN A 129 -9.70 12.80 -10.48
C GLN A 129 -10.24 13.82 -9.46
N ARG A 130 -9.43 14.79 -9.01
CA ARG A 130 -9.87 15.85 -8.07
C ARG A 130 -10.49 17.06 -8.77
N LEU A 131 -10.38 17.16 -10.08
CA LEU A 131 -10.86 18.30 -10.90
C LEU A 131 -12.25 18.05 -11.54
N ILE A 132 -12.92 16.96 -11.20
CA ILE A 132 -14.26 16.58 -11.69
C ILE A 132 -15.31 16.70 -10.59
#